data_AF-A0A7S2SBC8-F1
#
_entry.id   AF-A0A7S2SBC8-F1
#
_cell.length_a   1.000
_cell.length_b   1.000
_cell.length_c   1.000
_cell.angle_alpha   90.00
_cell.angle_beta   90.00
_cell.angle_gamma   90.00
#
_symmetry.space_group_name_H-M   'P 1'
#
loop_
_entity.id
_entity.type
_entity.pdbx_description
1 polymer ?
#
loop_
_entity_poly.entity_id
_entity_poly.type
_entity_poly.pdbx_seq_one_letter_code
_entity_poly.pdbx_strand_id
1 'polypeptide(L)'
;LLVACPIGDSFNETYQATLESMMQSFSRKELSYSRLQKLGVQFLQPDILVNIIPISGESVLVTNPNGDAKFHLNVFVDVQNQRASLDLVCSRQCFSEHEARAVLERIVPMIFRLAQSPNSETKAIDLLLEPERELLLQKFGPGDVVSFDTTKTLHGLFEVQVLKSPDRD
;
A
#
# COMPACT_ATOMS: atom_id res chain seq x y z
N LEU A 1 5.23 -4.49 -17.59
CA LEU A 1 6.33 -3.53 -17.39
C LEU A 1 6.76 -3.71 -15.94
N LEU A 2 7.94 -4.29 -15.68
CA LEU A 2 8.52 -4.29 -14.33
C LEU A 2 9.43 -3.07 -14.28
N VAL A 3 8.92 -1.95 -13.74
CA VAL A 3 9.79 -0.85 -13.31
C VAL A 3 10.32 -1.28 -11.96
N ALA A 4 11.53 -1.84 -11.94
CA ALA A 4 12.23 -2.05 -10.69
C ALA A 4 12.63 -0.66 -10.19
N CYS A 5 11.95 -0.16 -9.16
CA CYS A 5 12.42 1.00 -8.42
C CYS A 5 13.56 0.52 -7.50
N PRO A 6 14.82 0.93 -7.71
CA PRO A 6 15.90 0.58 -6.81
C PRO A 6 15.58 1.15 -5.42
N ILE A 7 15.77 0.34 -4.38
CA ILE A 7 15.63 0.78 -3.00
C ILE A 7 16.77 1.79 -2.72
N GLY A 8 16.48 3.09 -2.73
CA GLY A 8 17.46 4.14 -2.44
C GLY A 8 17.25 5.44 -3.22
N ASP A 9 16.55 5.40 -4.35
CA ASP A 9 16.40 6.56 -5.22
C ASP A 9 15.41 7.59 -4.65
N SER A 10 15.63 8.86 -5.02
CA SER A 10 14.69 9.93 -4.72
C SER A 10 13.38 9.74 -5.50
N PHE A 11 12.31 10.39 -5.03
CA PHE A 11 11.04 10.36 -5.76
C PHE A 11 11.19 10.90 -7.19
N ASN A 12 11.95 11.98 -7.38
CA ASN A 12 12.13 12.59 -8.69
C ASN A 12 12.86 11.67 -9.68
N GLU A 13 13.93 10.98 -9.24
CA GLU A 13 14.63 9.99 -10.07
C GLU A 13 13.71 8.83 -10.45
N THR A 14 12.96 8.32 -9.46
CA THR A 14 11.99 7.24 -9.66
C THR A 14 10.87 7.66 -10.63
N TYR A 15 10.39 8.89 -10.52
CA TYR A 15 9.38 9.48 -11.39
C TYR A 15 9.87 9.56 -12.84
N GLN A 16 11.08 10.08 -13.07
CA GLN A 16 11.65 10.18 -14.42
C GLN A 16 11.84 8.81 -15.06
N ALA A 17 12.42 7.85 -14.33
CA ALA A 17 12.60 6.48 -14.84
C ALA A 17 11.27 5.80 -15.19
N THR A 18 10.23 6.04 -14.38
CA THR A 18 8.87 5.52 -14.63
C THR A 18 8.25 6.18 -15.85
N LEU A 19 8.37 7.51 -16.00
CA LEU A 19 7.88 8.25 -17.16
C LEU A 19 8.53 7.77 -18.45
N GLU A 20 9.86 7.63 -18.48
CA GLU A 20 10.58 7.14 -19.66
C GLU A 20 10.10 5.75 -20.07
N SER A 21 9.99 4.84 -19.10
CA SER A 21 9.49 3.49 -19.30
C SER A 21 8.05 3.47 -19.82
N MET A 22 7.19 4.35 -19.29
CA MET A 22 5.83 4.53 -19.79
C MET A 22 5.83 5.03 -21.24
N MET A 23 6.53 6.12 -21.54
CA MET A 23 6.60 6.69 -22.90
C MET A 23 7.11 5.68 -23.93
N GLN A 24 8.13 4.90 -23.57
CA GLN A 24 8.67 3.83 -24.41
C GLN A 24 7.64 2.71 -24.65
N SER A 25 6.80 2.42 -23.67
CA SER A 25 5.70 1.46 -23.83
C SER A 25 4.60 1.99 -24.75
N PHE A 26 4.23 3.28 -24.59
CA PHE A 26 3.22 3.91 -25.44
C PHE A 26 3.64 3.98 -26.91
N SER A 27 4.92 4.23 -27.21
CA SER A 27 5.42 4.29 -28.59
C SER A 27 5.44 2.93 -29.30
N ARG A 28 5.31 1.81 -28.57
CA ARG A 28 5.26 0.44 -29.11
C ARG A 28 3.85 -0.17 -29.18
N LYS A 29 2.78 0.62 -28.97
CA LYS A 29 1.38 0.16 -28.85
C LYS A 29 0.70 -0.39 -30.12
N GLU A 30 1.42 -1.02 -31.04
CA GLU A 30 0.80 -1.66 -32.21
C GLU A 30 0.17 -3.03 -31.89
N LEU A 31 0.44 -3.61 -30.72
CA LEU A 31 -0.02 -4.95 -30.35
C LEU A 31 -1.12 -4.92 -29.28
N SER A 32 -2.34 -5.24 -29.70
CA SER A 32 -3.46 -5.49 -28.79
C SER A 32 -3.12 -6.62 -27.80
N TYR A 33 -3.47 -6.44 -26.52
CA TYR A 33 -3.30 -7.47 -25.49
C TYR A 33 -3.92 -8.81 -25.89
N SER A 34 -5.07 -8.76 -26.57
CA SER A 34 -5.75 -9.95 -27.14
C SER A 34 -4.91 -10.68 -28.20
N ARG A 35 -4.09 -9.95 -28.98
CA ARG A 35 -3.19 -10.56 -29.97
C ARG A 35 -2.01 -11.24 -29.29
N LEU A 36 -1.46 -10.63 -28.24
CA LEU A 36 -0.35 -11.22 -27.50
C LEU A 36 -0.78 -12.50 -26.75
N GLN A 37 -1.99 -12.53 -26.18
CA GLN A 37 -2.57 -13.75 -25.61
C GLN A 37 -2.73 -14.87 -26.65
N LYS A 38 -3.18 -14.54 -27.86
CA LYS A 38 -3.29 -15.51 -28.98
C LYS A 38 -1.95 -16.07 -29.43
N LEU A 39 -0.85 -15.36 -29.17
CA LEU A 39 0.52 -15.82 -29.45
C LEU A 39 1.09 -16.69 -28.32
N GLY A 40 0.28 -17.11 -27.35
CA GLY A 40 0.72 -17.95 -26.23
C GLY A 40 1.56 -17.21 -25.18
N VAL A 41 1.64 -15.87 -25.27
CA VAL A 41 2.32 -15.07 -24.25
C VAL A 41 1.45 -15.04 -23.00
N GLN A 42 1.94 -15.67 -21.93
CA GLN A 42 1.33 -15.56 -20.60
C GLN A 42 1.72 -14.22 -19.98
N PHE A 43 0.73 -13.39 -19.70
CA PHE A 43 0.92 -12.20 -18.89
C PHE A 43 0.48 -12.52 -17.47
N LEU A 44 1.31 -12.17 -16.48
CA LEU A 44 0.81 -11.97 -15.13
C LEU A 44 -0.22 -10.84 -15.21
N GLN A 45 -1.49 -11.15 -14.92
CA GLN A 45 -2.49 -10.09 -14.78
C GLN A 45 -2.07 -9.22 -13.60
N PRO A 46 -1.97 -7.89 -13.76
CA PRO A 46 -1.69 -7.03 -12.63
C PRO A 46 -2.88 -7.07 -11.67
N ASP A 47 -2.64 -7.21 -10.37
CA ASP A 47 -3.71 -7.18 -9.37
C ASP A 47 -4.32 -5.77 -9.20
N ILE A 48 -3.54 -4.74 -9.55
CA ILE A 48 -3.89 -3.33 -9.45
C ILE A 48 -3.80 -2.69 -10.82
N LEU A 49 -4.86 -1.99 -11.22
CA LEU A 49 -4.87 -1.13 -12.39
C LEU A 49 -4.97 0.33 -11.96
N VAL A 50 -4.07 1.18 -12.45
CA VAL A 50 -4.16 2.64 -12.28
C VAL A 50 -4.53 3.24 -13.63
N ASN A 51 -5.70 3.86 -13.68
CA ASN A 51 -6.20 4.58 -14.85
C ASN A 51 -6.04 6.08 -14.61
N ILE A 52 -5.19 6.71 -15.42
CA ILE A 52 -5.05 8.16 -15.48
C ILE A 52 -5.84 8.61 -16.72
N ILE A 53 -6.95 9.32 -16.52
CA ILE A 53 -7.82 9.75 -17.61
C ILE A 53 -7.51 11.22 -17.92
N PRO A 54 -6.84 11.54 -19.06
CA PRO A 54 -6.69 12.93 -19.49
C PRO A 54 -8.03 13.48 -20.01
N ILE A 55 -8.26 14.77 -19.75
CA ILE A 55 -9.51 15.52 -19.97
C ILE A 55 -9.98 15.58 -21.45
N SER A 56 -9.23 15.03 -22.40
CA SER A 56 -9.57 15.10 -23.84
C SER A 56 -10.36 13.91 -24.36
N GLY A 57 -10.71 12.92 -23.52
CA GLY A 57 -11.47 11.74 -23.92
C GLY A 57 -12.59 11.42 -22.96
N GLU A 58 -13.69 10.85 -23.49
CA GLU A 58 -14.77 10.26 -22.69
C GLU A 58 -14.19 9.41 -21.55
N SER A 59 -14.71 9.62 -20.34
CA SER A 59 -14.41 8.78 -19.19
C SER A 59 -14.91 7.36 -19.47
N VAL A 60 -14.02 6.47 -19.91
CA VAL A 60 -14.34 5.05 -19.98
C VAL A 60 -14.18 4.48 -18.58
N LEU A 61 -15.28 4.44 -17.83
CA LEU A 61 -15.36 3.60 -16.64
C LEU A 61 -15.19 2.15 -17.14
N VAL A 62 -14.00 1.58 -16.90
CA VAL A 62 -13.73 0.18 -17.22
C VAL A 62 -14.39 -0.66 -16.12
N THR A 63 -15.72 -0.69 -16.09
CA THR A 63 -16.48 -1.68 -15.33
C THR A 63 -16.57 -2.96 -16.14
N ASN A 64 -16.52 -4.11 -15.48
CA ASN A 64 -17.05 -5.32 -16.10
C ASN A 64 -18.53 -5.07 -16.48
N PRO A 65 -19.05 -5.57 -17.61
CA PRO A 65 -20.50 -5.56 -17.90
C PRO A 65 -21.39 -6.09 -16.76
N ASN A 66 -20.84 -6.87 -15.81
CA ASN A 66 -21.54 -7.31 -14.61
C ASN A 66 -21.51 -6.31 -13.43
N GLY A 67 -20.88 -5.14 -13.59
CA GLY A 67 -20.69 -4.15 -12.52
C GLY A 67 -19.47 -4.41 -11.62
N ASP A 68 -18.81 -5.56 -11.78
CA ASP A 68 -17.63 -5.91 -10.98
C ASP A 68 -16.35 -5.21 -11.47
N ALA A 69 -15.43 -4.98 -10.55
CA ALA A 69 -14.09 -4.50 -10.88
C ALA A 69 -13.34 -5.56 -11.69
N LYS A 70 -12.83 -5.22 -12.89
CA LYS A 70 -12.06 -6.15 -13.74
C LYS A 70 -10.72 -6.57 -13.11
N PHE A 71 -10.26 -5.76 -12.16
CA PHE A 71 -9.07 -5.96 -11.33
C PHE A 71 -9.46 -5.79 -9.87
N HIS A 72 -8.71 -6.38 -8.93
CA HIS A 72 -9.05 -6.32 -7.51
C HIS A 72 -9.09 -4.87 -6.99
N LEU A 73 -8.26 -3.99 -7.55
CA LEU A 73 -8.21 -2.57 -7.23
C LEU A 73 -8.03 -1.72 -8.51
N ASN A 74 -8.89 -0.73 -8.71
CA ASN A 74 -8.81 0.24 -9.80
C ASN A 74 -8.79 1.65 -9.21
N VAL A 75 -7.74 2.41 -9.50
CA VAL A 75 -7.63 3.82 -9.11
C VAL A 75 -7.85 4.67 -10.34
N PHE A 76 -8.80 5.60 -10.27
CA PHE A 76 -9.03 6.63 -11.27
C PHE A 76 -8.54 7.96 -10.74
N VAL A 77 -7.76 8.66 -11.56
CA VAL A 77 -7.30 10.02 -11.25
C VAL A 77 -7.89 10.97 -12.28
N ASP A 78 -8.66 11.94 -11.80
CA ASP A 78 -9.17 13.06 -12.59
C ASP A 78 -8.54 14.36 -12.08
N VAL A 79 -8.16 15.25 -13.00
CA VAL A 79 -7.49 16.51 -12.69
C VAL A 79 -8.25 17.65 -13.37
N GLN A 80 -8.97 18.45 -12.59
CA GLN A 80 -9.76 19.57 -13.07
C GLN A 80 -9.45 20.86 -12.30
N ASN A 81 -9.29 21.99 -12.99
CA ASN A 81 -9.19 23.32 -12.36
C ASN A 81 -8.20 23.38 -11.17
N GLN A 82 -7.01 22.81 -11.35
CA GLN A 82 -5.97 22.70 -10.31
C GLN A 82 -6.34 21.84 -9.09
N ARG A 83 -7.37 21.01 -9.19
CA ARG A 83 -7.75 19.99 -8.21
C ARG A 83 -7.60 18.61 -8.84
N ALA A 84 -7.11 17.67 -8.06
CA ALA A 84 -7.14 16.26 -8.41
C ALA A 84 -8.19 15.55 -7.57
N SER A 85 -9.02 14.71 -8.20
CA SER A 85 -9.89 13.74 -7.53
C SER A 85 -9.37 12.33 -7.79
N LEU A 86 -9.46 11.50 -6.76
CA LEU A 86 -9.14 10.07 -6.82
C LEU A 86 -10.41 9.28 -6.54
N ASP A 87 -10.78 8.40 -7.45
CA ASP A 87 -11.85 7.43 -7.24
C ASP A 87 -11.27 6.02 -7.17
N LEU A 88 -11.75 5.23 -6.20
CA LEU A 88 -11.33 3.84 -6.01
C LEU A 88 -12.49 2.89 -6.31
N VAL A 89 -12.26 1.95 -7.22
CA VAL A 89 -13.19 0.86 -7.53
C VAL A 89 -12.51 -0.48 -7.22
N CYS A 90 -13.02 -1.19 -6.22
CA CYS A 90 -12.44 -2.43 -5.73
C CYS A 90 -13.44 -3.59 -5.77
N SER A 91 -12.91 -4.82 -5.85
CA SER A 91 -13.72 -6.03 -5.72
C SER A 91 -14.10 -6.25 -4.25
N ARG A 92 -15.40 -6.45 -3.98
CA ARG A 92 -15.91 -6.79 -2.63
C ARG A 92 -15.44 -8.15 -2.12
N GLN A 93 -14.90 -9.00 -2.98
CA GLN A 93 -14.32 -10.29 -2.58
C GLN A 93 -12.96 -10.12 -1.90
N CYS A 94 -12.25 -9.02 -2.20
CA CYS A 94 -10.89 -8.78 -1.71
C CYS A 94 -10.83 -7.62 -0.70
N PHE A 95 -11.75 -6.66 -0.80
CA PHE A 95 -11.76 -5.46 0.03
C PHE A 95 -13.16 -5.20 0.59
N SER A 96 -13.23 -5.02 1.91
CA SER A 96 -14.34 -4.36 2.56
C SER A 96 -14.32 -2.85 2.27
N GLU A 97 -15.45 -2.18 2.51
CA GLU A 97 -15.54 -0.72 2.37
C GLU A 97 -14.55 0.01 3.27
N HIS A 98 -14.32 -0.51 4.48
CA HIS A 98 -13.36 0.05 5.43
C HIS A 98 -11.92 -0.06 4.92
N GLU A 99 -11.53 -1.21 4.37
CA GLU A 99 -10.19 -1.42 3.81
C GLU A 99 -9.96 -0.57 2.56
N ALA A 100 -10.96 -0.48 1.67
CA ALA A 100 -10.89 0.38 0.49
C ALA A 100 -10.73 1.86 0.88
N ARG A 101 -11.47 2.31 1.91
CA ARG A 101 -11.35 3.66 2.45
C ARG A 101 -9.97 3.91 3.06
N ALA A 102 -9.45 2.97 3.85
CA ALA A 102 -8.12 3.07 4.45
C ALA A 102 -7.02 3.21 3.39
N VAL A 103 -7.15 2.53 2.25
CA VAL A 103 -6.23 2.69 1.10
C VAL A 103 -6.26 4.13 0.59
N LEU A 104 -7.43 4.73 0.37
CA LEU A 104 -7.54 6.14 -0.05
C LEU A 104 -6.97 7.10 0.99
N GLU A 105 -7.29 6.88 2.26
CA GLU A 105 -6.81 7.69 3.38
C GLU A 105 -5.27 7.66 3.52
N ARG A 106 -4.60 6.62 3.01
CA ARG A 106 -3.13 6.52 2.97
C ARG A 106 -2.53 7.12 1.71
N ILE A 107 -3.11 6.85 0.54
CA ILE A 107 -2.58 7.31 -0.75
C ILE A 107 -2.60 8.84 -0.84
N VAL A 108 -3.68 9.48 -0.41
CA VAL A 108 -3.82 10.94 -0.50
C VAL A 108 -2.69 11.69 0.24
N PRO A 109 -2.47 11.50 1.55
CA PRO A 109 -1.37 12.18 2.26
C PRO A 109 0.01 11.74 1.74
N MET A 110 0.16 10.51 1.28
CA MET A 110 1.41 10.04 0.65
C MET A 110 1.74 10.89 -0.59
N ILE A 111 0.79 11.11 -1.50
CA ILE A 111 0.98 11.94 -2.70
C ILE A 111 1.36 13.38 -2.29
N PHE A 112 0.72 13.94 -1.26
CA PHE A 112 1.08 15.27 -0.76
C PHE A 112 2.50 15.34 -0.20
N ARG A 113 2.92 14.34 0.59
CA ARG A 113 4.29 14.25 1.14
C ARG A 113 5.33 14.15 0.02
N LEU A 114 5.06 13.30 -0.97
CA LEU A 114 5.88 13.15 -2.17
C LEU A 114 6.05 14.47 -2.94
N ALA A 115 4.96 15.20 -3.13
CA ALA A 115 4.97 16.48 -3.83
C ALA A 115 5.73 17.58 -3.08
N GLN A 116 5.71 17.56 -1.74
CA GLN A 116 6.42 18.55 -0.91
C GLN A 116 7.93 18.28 -0.81
N SER A 117 8.37 17.03 -0.97
CA SER A 117 9.77 16.65 -0.80
C SER A 117 10.25 15.73 -1.94
N PRO A 118 10.27 16.22 -3.19
CA PRO A 118 10.53 15.37 -4.37
C PRO A 118 11.96 14.80 -4.42
N ASN A 119 12.91 15.42 -3.72
CA ASN A 119 14.31 14.96 -3.66
C ASN A 119 14.57 14.09 -2.42
N SER A 120 13.58 13.87 -1.57
CA SER A 120 13.72 12.93 -0.46
C SER A 120 13.78 11.49 -0.99
N GLU A 121 14.51 10.64 -0.27
CA GLU A 121 14.53 9.22 -0.57
C GLU A 121 13.13 8.63 -0.42
N THR A 122 12.69 7.85 -1.40
CA THR A 122 11.34 7.25 -1.40
C THR A 122 11.08 6.41 -0.15
N LYS A 123 12.13 5.83 0.46
CA LYS A 123 12.05 5.02 1.69
C LYS A 123 11.74 5.82 2.95
N ALA A 124 11.97 7.14 2.94
CA ALA A 124 11.77 8.00 4.11
C ALA A 124 10.30 8.40 4.30
N ILE A 125 9.44 8.03 3.35
CA ILE A 125 8.04 8.41 3.34
C ILE A 125 7.26 7.46 4.23
N ASP A 126 6.76 8.01 5.34
CA ASP A 126 5.89 7.24 6.23
C ASP A 126 4.52 7.00 5.58
N LEU A 127 4.10 5.74 5.59
CA LEU A 127 2.83 5.25 5.04
C LEU A 127 1.81 4.92 6.12
N LEU A 128 2.22 4.92 7.40
CA LEU A 128 1.32 4.67 8.51
C LEU A 128 0.52 5.93 8.82
N LEU A 129 -0.77 5.74 9.04
CA LEU A 129 -1.60 6.78 9.63
C LEU A 129 -1.33 6.84 11.14
N GLU A 130 -1.48 8.02 11.75
CA GLU A 130 -1.27 8.16 13.21
C GLU A 130 -2.12 7.18 14.04
N PRO A 131 -3.41 6.92 13.73
CA PRO A 131 -4.18 5.91 14.44
C PRO A 131 -3.62 4.48 14.29
N GLU A 132 -3.05 4.14 13.13
CA GLU A 132 -2.40 2.84 12.92
C GLU A 132 -1.11 2.74 13.72
N ARG A 133 -0.33 3.82 13.77
CA ARG A 133 0.89 3.89 14.58
C ARG A 133 0.57 3.75 16.07
N GLU A 134 -0.43 4.46 16.57
CA GLU A 134 -0.88 4.34 17.97
C GLU A 134 -1.34 2.92 18.28
N LEU A 135 -2.12 2.29 17.40
CA LEU A 135 -2.54 0.90 17.56
C LEU A 135 -1.34 -0.05 17.64
N LEU A 136 -0.36 0.12 16.75
CA LEU A 136 0.86 -0.68 16.74
C LEU A 136 1.69 -0.48 18.01
N LEU A 137 1.79 0.74 18.52
CA LEU A 137 2.58 1.03 19.73
C LEU A 137 1.87 0.62 21.02
N GLN A 138 0.56 0.85 21.12
CA GLN A 138 -0.20 0.66 22.36
C GLN A 138 -0.81 -0.74 22.49
N LYS A 139 -1.34 -1.31 21.40
CA LYS A 139 -2.05 -2.59 21.45
C LYS A 139 -1.17 -3.78 21.07
N PHE A 140 -0.30 -3.61 20.07
CA PHE A 140 0.59 -4.67 19.58
C PHE A 140 2.04 -4.49 20.04
N GLY A 141 2.38 -3.33 20.60
CA GLY A 141 3.69 -3.06 21.18
C GLY A 141 3.89 -3.88 22.45
N PRO A 142 5.01 -3.67 23.17
CA PRO A 142 5.33 -4.44 24.39
C PRO A 142 4.29 -4.31 25.53
N GLY A 143 3.23 -3.52 25.34
CA GLY A 143 2.19 -3.27 26.32
C GLY A 143 2.73 -2.51 27.53
N ASP A 144 1.97 -2.54 28.63
CA ASP A 144 2.49 -2.10 29.92
C ASP A 144 3.63 -3.03 30.34
N VAL A 145 4.85 -2.48 30.38
CA VAL A 145 6.02 -3.19 30.91
C VAL A 145 5.78 -3.39 32.40
N VAL A 146 5.30 -4.57 32.77
CA VAL A 146 5.16 -4.96 34.17
C VAL A 146 6.55 -4.99 34.79
N SER A 147 6.77 -4.18 35.82
CA SER A 147 8.02 -4.21 36.57
C SER A 147 8.16 -5.57 37.24
N PHE A 148 9.13 -6.35 36.78
CA PHE A 148 9.54 -7.60 37.41
C PHE A 148 10.90 -7.43 38.05
N ASP A 149 11.10 -8.05 39.21
CA ASP A 149 12.37 -8.02 39.92
C ASP A 149 13.41 -8.84 39.16
N THR A 150 14.26 -8.16 38.38
CA THR A 150 15.32 -8.77 37.58
C THR A 150 16.50 -9.27 38.42
N THR A 151 16.55 -8.93 39.72
CA THR A 151 17.65 -9.34 40.60
C THR A 151 17.52 -10.80 41.06
N LYS A 152 16.32 -11.37 40.96
CA LYS A 152 16.05 -12.75 41.34
C LYS A 152 16.02 -13.65 40.12
N THR A 153 16.68 -14.79 40.27
CA THR A 153 16.58 -15.89 39.32
C THR A 153 15.18 -16.50 39.39
N LEU A 154 14.74 -17.13 38.31
CA LEU A 154 13.48 -17.88 38.28
C LEU A 154 13.41 -18.91 39.42
N HIS A 155 14.51 -19.63 39.70
CA HIS A 155 14.56 -20.59 40.81
C HIS A 155 14.48 -19.92 42.19
N GLY A 156 15.08 -18.73 42.37
CA GLY A 156 14.98 -17.98 43.62
C GLY A 156 13.55 -17.51 43.91
N LEU A 157 12.74 -17.26 42.88
CA LEU A 157 11.31 -16.98 43.05
C LEU A 157 10.53 -18.20 43.55
N PHE A 158 10.87 -19.41 43.10
CA PHE A 158 10.29 -20.65 43.61
C PHE A 158 10.63 -20.89 45.08
N GLU A 159 11.90 -20.71 45.47
CA GLU A 159 12.33 -20.89 46.87
C GLU A 159 11.60 -19.92 47.82
N VAL A 160 11.48 -18.65 47.43
CA VAL A 160 10.72 -17.66 48.21
C VAL A 160 9.23 -18.04 48.29
N GLN A 161 8.65 -18.59 47.22
CA GLN A 161 7.24 -18.98 47.20
C GLN A 161 6.97 -20.20 48.09
N VAL A 162 7.85 -21.20 48.09
CA VAL A 162 7.75 -22.40 48.95
C VAL A 162 7.87 -22.02 50.43
N LEU A 163 8.78 -21.10 50.78
CA LEU A 163 8.91 -20.61 52.16
C LEU A 163 7.70 -19.82 52.64
N LYS A 164 6.99 -19.11 51.75
CA LYS A 164 5.80 -18.32 52.09
C LYS A 164 4.52 -19.14 52.23
N SER A 165 4.45 -20.30 51.59
CA SER A 165 3.24 -21.15 51.61
C SER A 165 3.65 -22.63 51.54
N PRO A 166 4.24 -23.15 52.61
CA PRO A 166 4.79 -24.51 52.63
C PRO A 166 3.73 -25.62 52.51
N ASP A 167 2.47 -25.32 52.87
CA ASP A 167 1.38 -26.30 52.91
C ASP A 167 0.41 -26.19 51.70
N ARG A 168 0.81 -25.52 50.62
CA ARG A 168 0.03 -25.53 49.36
C ARG A 168 0.49 -26.68 48.47
N ASP A 169 -0.15 -27.83 48.67
CA ASP A 169 -0.23 -28.92 47.69
C ASP A 169 -1.43 -28.73 46.75
#